data_AF-A0A2E8DR71-F1
#
_entry.id   AF-A0A2E8DR71-F1
#
_cell.length_a   1.000
_cell.length_b   1.000
_cell.length_c   1.000
_cell.angle_alpha   90.00
_cell.angle_beta   90.00
_cell.angle_gamma   90.00
#
_symmetry.space_group_name_H-M   'P 1'
#
loop_
_entity.id
_entity.type
_entity.pdbx_description
1 polymer ?
#
loop_
_entity_poly.entity_id
_entity_poly.type
_entity_poly.pdbx_seq_one_letter_code
_entity_poly.pdbx_strand_id
1 'polypeptide(L)'
;MKVDDTSDLYKAEQVRAFISTHKGERALFPSFGIDDPTFDDGFSGNALVSEFSQFYDTSVVINHIDIIKKHGAINNIEVNFI
;
A
#
# COMPACT_ATOMS: atom_id res chain seq x y z
N MET A 1 -20.46 -5.83 -14.29
CA MET A 1 -20.07 -4.50 -13.78
C MET A 1 -18.61 -4.32 -14.17
N LYS A 2 -18.31 -3.39 -15.08
CA LYS A 2 -16.91 -3.12 -15.48
C LYS A 2 -16.32 -2.28 -14.36
N VAL A 3 -15.36 -2.82 -13.62
CA VAL A 3 -14.61 -2.04 -12.64
C VAL A 3 -13.79 -1.05 -13.45
N ASP A 4 -13.93 0.23 -13.16
CA ASP A 4 -13.05 1.26 -13.71
C ASP A 4 -11.73 1.17 -12.95
N ASP A 5 -10.80 0.47 -13.57
CA ASP A 5 -9.45 0.19 -13.08
C ASP A 5 -8.56 1.44 -13.03
N THR A 6 -9.04 2.58 -13.54
CA THR A 6 -8.36 3.87 -13.47
C THR A 6 -8.86 4.77 -12.34
N SER A 7 -9.98 4.40 -11.70
CA SER A 7 -10.57 5.20 -10.62
C SER A 7 -9.69 5.22 -9.36
N ASP A 8 -9.62 6.36 -8.69
CA ASP A 8 -8.86 6.50 -7.43
C ASP A 8 -9.38 5.56 -6.33
N LEU A 9 -10.67 5.25 -6.37
CA LEU A 9 -11.26 4.27 -5.46
C LEU A 9 -10.64 2.88 -5.67
N TYR A 10 -10.54 2.43 -6.92
CA TYR A 10 -9.95 1.12 -7.22
C TYR A 10 -8.46 1.07 -6.85
N LYS A 11 -7.72 2.15 -7.15
CA LYS A 11 -6.31 2.28 -6.72
C LYS A 11 -6.18 2.24 -5.19
N ALA A 12 -7.06 2.93 -4.46
CA ALA A 12 -7.08 2.91 -3.01
C ALA A 12 -7.38 1.51 -2.44
N GLU A 13 -8.29 0.76 -3.07
CA GLU A 13 -8.56 -0.63 -2.70
C GLU A 13 -7.34 -1.53 -2.90
N GLN A 14 -6.59 -1.35 -3.99
CA GLN A 14 -5.34 -2.08 -4.23
C GLN A 14 -4.27 -1.76 -3.19
N VAL A 15 -4.07 -0.48 -2.87
CA VAL A 15 -3.12 -0.07 -1.82
C VAL A 15 -3.53 -0.64 -0.47
N ARG A 16 -4.83 -0.56 -0.12
CA ARG A 16 -5.35 -1.14 1.12
C ARG A 16 -5.11 -2.64 1.19
N ALA A 17 -5.40 -3.37 0.11
CA ALA A 17 -5.18 -4.81 0.04
C ALA A 17 -3.69 -5.18 0.17
N PHE A 18 -2.80 -4.39 -0.42
CA PHE A 18 -1.36 -4.57 -0.31
C PHE A 18 -0.88 -4.39 1.13
N ILE A 19 -1.24 -3.29 1.78
CA ILE A 19 -0.84 -2.99 3.17
C ILE A 19 -1.39 -4.01 4.17
N SER A 20 -2.59 -4.54 3.92
CA SER A 20 -3.25 -5.49 4.83
C SER A 20 -2.83 -6.95 4.63
N THR A 21 -1.95 -7.24 3.67
CA THR A 21 -1.51 -8.61 3.37
C THR A 21 -0.06 -8.76 3.79
N HIS A 22 0.27 -9.86 4.48
CA HIS A 22 1.65 -10.16 4.80
C HIS A 22 2.36 -10.82 3.61
N LYS A 23 3.66 -10.54 3.44
CA LYS A 23 4.46 -11.25 2.44
C LYS A 23 4.41 -12.76 2.70
N GLY A 24 4.25 -13.52 1.63
CA GLY A 24 4.08 -14.98 1.68
C GLY A 24 2.66 -15.47 1.98
N GLU A 25 1.71 -14.59 2.35
CA GLU A 25 0.31 -14.98 2.57
C GLU A 25 -0.36 -15.46 1.27
N ARG A 26 -0.01 -14.82 0.15
CA ARG A 26 -0.48 -15.21 -1.19
C ARG A 26 0.52 -16.16 -1.84
N ALA A 27 0.23 -17.47 -1.83
CA ALA A 27 1.13 -18.49 -2.37
C ALA A 27 1.54 -18.29 -3.84
N LEU A 28 0.65 -17.74 -4.68
CA LEU A 28 0.94 -17.45 -6.09
C LEU A 28 1.74 -16.15 -6.29
N PHE A 29 1.70 -15.24 -5.33
CA PHE A 29 2.36 -13.93 -5.36
C PHE A 29 3.00 -13.66 -3.99
N PRO A 30 4.06 -14.39 -3.62
CA PRO A 30 4.64 -14.31 -2.27
C PRO A 30 5.28 -12.96 -1.96
N SER A 31 5.63 -12.17 -2.99
CA SER A 31 6.11 -10.80 -2.85
C SER A 31 5.00 -9.77 -2.66
N PHE A 32 3.73 -10.17 -2.76
CA PHE A 32 2.60 -9.28 -2.52
C PHE A 32 2.42 -9.03 -1.04
N GLY A 33 2.32 -7.75 -0.68
CA GLY A 33 2.09 -7.33 0.69
C GLY A 33 3.31 -6.69 1.35
N ILE A 34 3.17 -6.34 2.62
CA ILE A 34 4.22 -5.76 3.44
C ILE A 34 4.39 -6.55 4.73
N ASP A 35 5.60 -6.57 5.27
CA ASP A 35 5.84 -7.09 6.62
C ASP A 35 5.26 -6.09 7.64
N ASP A 36 4.72 -6.60 8.76
CA ASP A 36 3.85 -5.84 9.68
C ASP A 36 4.38 -4.42 9.98
N PRO A 37 3.77 -3.38 9.38
CA PRO A 37 4.27 -2.02 9.50
C PRO A 37 3.83 -1.36 10.81
N THR A 38 2.93 -2.00 11.56
CA THR A 38 2.14 -1.37 12.63
C THR A 38 3.04 -0.74 13.68
N PHE A 39 4.13 -1.41 14.03
CA PHE A 39 5.11 -0.98 15.05
C PHE A 39 6.51 -0.76 14.46
N ASP A 40 6.64 -0.75 13.14
CA ASP A 40 7.92 -0.48 12.49
C ASP A 40 8.18 1.03 12.45
N ASP A 41 9.17 1.47 13.24
CA ASP A 41 9.62 2.85 13.27
C ASP A 41 10.32 3.29 11.97
N GLY A 42 10.82 2.33 11.18
CA GLY A 42 11.37 2.55 9.84
C GLY A 42 10.31 2.63 8.73
N PHE A 43 9.07 2.20 9.00
CA PHE A 43 8.01 2.24 8.02
C PHE A 43 7.59 3.68 7.74
N SER A 44 7.81 4.11 6.49
CA SER A 44 7.56 5.45 5.98
C SER A 44 6.76 5.39 4.68
N GLY A 45 6.10 6.49 4.32
CA GLY A 45 5.34 6.57 3.06
C GLY A 45 6.20 6.21 1.84
N ASN A 46 7.46 6.62 1.85
CA ASN A 46 8.42 6.31 0.78
C ASN A 46 8.73 4.81 0.67
N ALA A 47 8.86 4.12 1.80
CA ALA A 47 9.09 2.67 1.81
C ALA A 47 7.87 1.94 1.20
N LEU A 48 6.66 2.35 1.59
CA LEU A 48 5.44 1.80 1.03
C LEU A 48 5.31 2.07 -0.47
N VAL A 49 5.57 3.31 -0.93
CA VAL A 49 5.57 3.62 -2.38
C VAL A 49 6.58 2.74 -3.11
N SER A 50 7.79 2.58 -2.58
CA SER A 50 8.82 1.75 -3.20
C SER A 50 8.38 0.29 -3.35
N GLU A 51 7.85 -0.33 -2.31
CA GLU A 51 7.39 -1.73 -2.39
C GLU A 51 6.16 -1.89 -3.29
N PHE A 52 5.22 -0.95 -3.19
CA PHE A 52 4.00 -0.97 -4.00
C PHE A 52 4.31 -0.78 -5.49
N SER A 53 5.18 0.17 -5.83
CA SER A 53 5.65 0.40 -7.21
C SER A 53 6.51 -0.76 -7.73
N GLN A 54 7.25 -1.49 -6.89
CA GLN A 54 7.95 -2.70 -7.34
C GLN A 54 6.97 -3.81 -7.77
N PHE A 55 5.81 -3.91 -7.12
CA PHE A 55 4.81 -4.93 -7.47
C PHE A 55 3.92 -4.52 -8.65
N TYR A 56 3.42 -3.28 -8.64
CA TYR A 56 2.45 -2.77 -9.61
C TYR A 56 3.08 -1.98 -10.78
N ASP A 57 4.38 -1.72 -10.73
CA ASP A 57 5.13 -0.96 -11.75
C ASP A 57 4.43 0.38 -12.08
N THR A 58 4.27 0.71 -13.36
CA THR A 58 3.64 1.97 -13.81
C THR A 58 2.11 1.94 -13.82
N SER A 59 1.47 0.86 -13.36
CA SER A 59 0.00 0.74 -13.43
C SER A 59 -0.73 1.64 -12.43
N VAL A 60 -0.07 2.01 -11.34
CA VAL A 60 -0.60 2.93 -10.32
C VAL A 60 0.48 3.92 -9.93
N VAL A 61 0.27 5.20 -10.26
CA VAL A 61 1.20 6.27 -9.90
C VAL A 61 0.71 6.99 -8.65
N ILE A 62 1.44 6.81 -7.56
CA ILE A 62 1.17 7.46 -6.29
C ILE A 62 1.90 8.81 -6.27
N ASN A 63 1.15 9.87 -6.00
CA ASN A 63 1.70 11.21 -5.82
C ASN A 63 2.36 11.34 -4.44
N HIS A 64 1.62 10.97 -3.39
CA HIS A 64 2.04 11.14 -2.00
C HIS A 64 1.34 10.16 -1.06
N ILE A 65 2.02 9.72 0.00
CA ILE A 65 1.46 8.92 1.10
C ILE A 65 1.78 9.58 2.44
N ASP A 66 0.75 9.81 3.24
CA ASP A 66 0.87 10.20 4.65
C ASP A 66 0.55 9.03 5.57
N ILE A 67 1.48 8.71 6.47
CA ILE A 67 1.29 7.71 7.52
C ILE A 67 1.06 8.43 8.85
N ILE A 68 -0.15 8.30 9.36
CA ILE A 68 -0.57 8.91 10.62
C ILE A 68 -0.45 7.85 11.71
N LYS A 69 0.52 8.02 12.61
CA LYS A 69 0.72 7.15 13.78
C LYS A 69 0.01 7.73 15.02
N LYS A 70 -0.59 6.87 15.85
CA LYS A 70 -1.16 7.22 17.16
C LYS A 70 -0.76 6.17 18.18
N HIS A 71 -0.24 6.61 19.33
CA HIS A 71 0.29 5.72 20.39
C HIS A 71 1.36 4.72 19.91
N GLY A 72 2.21 5.12 18.96
CA GLY A 72 3.27 4.24 18.42
C GLY A 72 2.80 3.19 17.42
N ALA A 73 1.50 3.17 17.07
CA ALA A 73 0.94 2.31 16.04
C ALA A 73 0.48 3.13 14.83
N ILE A 74 0.51 2.55 13.64
CA ILE A 74 -0.17 3.14 12.47
C ILE A 74 -1.67 3.20 12.75
N ASN A 75 -2.23 4.41 12.65
CA ASN A 75 -3.65 4.68 12.86
C ASN A 75 -4.37 4.94 11.54
N ASN A 76 -3.75 5.68 10.62
CA ASN A 76 -4.32 5.93 9.30
C ASN A 76 -3.22 6.03 8.24
N ILE A 77 -3.57 5.71 6.99
CA ILE A 77 -2.72 5.89 5.82
C ILE A 77 -3.54 6.63 4.77
N GLU A 78 -3.07 7.80 4.39
CA GLU A 78 -3.71 8.64 3.37
C GLU A 78 -2.88 8.58 2.09
N VAL A 79 -3.53 8.31 0.97
CA VAL A 79 -2.86 8.08 -0.32
C VAL A 79 -3.46 9.01 -1.35
N ASN A 80 -2.60 9.75 -2.04
CA ASN A 80 -2.97 10.64 -3.13
C ASN A 80 -2.42 10.08 -4.43
N PHE A 81 -3.26 9.96 -5.45
CA PHE A 81 -2.89 9.50 -6.79
C PHE A 81 -2.70 10.70 -7.74
N ILE A 82 -1.95 10.48 -8.83
CA ILE A 82 -1.85 11.43 -9.96
C ILE A 82 -2.97 11.16 -10.96
#